data_AF-A0AAU7J699-F1
#
_entry.id   AF-A0AAU7J699-F1
#
_cell.length_a   1.000
_cell.length_b   1.000
_cell.length_c   1.000
_cell.angle_alpha   90.00
_cell.angle_beta   90.00
_cell.angle_gamma   90.00
#
_symmetry.space_group_name_H-M   'P 1'
#
loop_
_entity.id
_entity.type
_entity.pdbx_description
1 polymer ?
#
loop_
_entity_poly.entity_id
_entity_poly.type
_entity_poly.pdbx_seq_one_letter_code
_entity_poly.pdbx_strand_id
1 'polypeptide(L)' 'MTKIMLAMAFCLFLSACSGSVLQKQKPLCEAEALIGGQVLSVQIYDVRKVANQTEYRAGYPFNWRWVSKNNFTRSTCSK' A
#
# COMPACT_ATOMS: atom_id res chain seq x y z
N MET A 1 11.17 -22.11 -38.62
CA MET A 1 10.03 -21.29 -38.13
C MET A 1 9.50 -21.77 -36.78
N THR A 2 9.47 -23.07 -36.50
CA THR A 2 9.06 -23.67 -35.20
C THR A 2 9.86 -23.21 -33.98
N LYS A 3 11.19 -22.99 -34.11
CA LYS A 3 12.04 -22.51 -33.00
C LYS A 3 11.68 -21.10 -32.51
N ILE A 4 11.20 -20.23 -33.40
CA ILE A 4 10.81 -18.85 -33.08
C ILE A 4 9.46 -18.83 -32.34
N MET A 5 8.53 -19.70 -32.75
CA MET A 5 7.25 -19.85 -32.05
C MET A 5 7.41 -20.37 -30.62
N LEU A 6 8.37 -21.29 -30.40
CA LEU A 6 8.67 -21.80 -29.06
C LEU A 6 9.27 -20.72 -28.14
N ALA A 7 10.14 -19.86 -28.68
CA ALA A 7 10.70 -18.74 -27.94
C ALA A 7 9.64 -17.69 -27.56
N MET A 8 8.70 -17.40 -28.46
CA MET A 8 7.63 -16.43 -28.21
C MET A 8 6.63 -16.93 -27.16
N ALA A 9 6.32 -18.23 -27.16
CA ALA A 9 5.51 -18.85 -26.12
C ALA A 9 6.19 -18.78 -24.74
N PHE A 10 7.50 -19.00 -24.66
CA PHE A 10 8.25 -18.94 -23.40
C PHE A 10 8.26 -17.53 -22.78
N CYS A 11 8.37 -16.48 -23.61
CA CYS A 11 8.30 -15.09 -23.13
C CYS A 11 6.93 -14.71 -22.54
N LEU A 12 5.83 -15.28 -23.07
CA LEU A 12 4.48 -15.04 -22.56
C LEU A 12 4.23 -15.74 -21.21
N PHE A 13 4.87 -16.87 -20.95
CA PHE A 13 4.82 -17.52 -19.63
C PHE A 13 5.58 -16.73 -18.55
N LEU A 14 6.68 -16.06 -18.93
CA LEU A 14 7.45 -15.24 -17.98
C LEU A 14 6.74 -13.93 -17.59
N SER A 15 5.93 -13.34 -18.48
CA SER A 15 5.19 -12.11 -18.18
C SER A 15 3.97 -12.32 -17.27
N ALA A 16 3.45 -13.56 -17.17
CA ALA A 16 2.34 -13.90 -16.28
C ALA A 16 2.68 -13.75 -14.79
N CYS A 17 3.96 -13.77 -14.41
CA CYS A 17 4.40 -13.54 -13.03
C CYS A 17 4.44 -12.05 -12.64
N SER A 18 4.31 -11.12 -13.59
CA SER A 18 4.41 -9.67 -13.34
C SER A 18 3.05 -8.98 -13.19
N GLY A 19 1.94 -9.68 -13.43
CA GLY A 19 0.61 -9.09 -13.61
C GLY A 19 -0.22 -8.86 -12.33
N SER A 20 0.10 -9.52 -11.22
CA SER A 20 -0.76 -9.53 -10.02
C SER A 20 -0.27 -8.70 -8.83
N VAL A 21 0.93 -8.11 -8.90
CA VAL A 21 1.54 -7.42 -7.74
C VAL A 21 1.24 -5.91 -7.72
N LEU A 22 0.84 -5.32 -8.85
CA LEU A 22 0.52 -3.89 -8.94
C LEU A 22 -0.99 -3.63 -8.90
N GLN A 23 -1.71 -4.31 -8.01
CA GLN A 23 -3.03 -3.86 -7.62
C GLN A 23 -2.83 -2.53 -6.90
N LYS A 24 -2.98 -1.39 -7.62
CA LYS A 24 -3.07 -0.05 -7.02
C LYS A 24 -4.10 -0.14 -5.91
N GLN A 25 -3.65 -0.36 -4.67
CA GLN A 25 -4.55 -0.40 -3.54
C GLN A 25 -5.19 0.97 -3.49
N LYS A 26 -6.51 1.03 -3.64
CA LYS A 26 -7.23 2.27 -3.41
C LYS A 26 -7.10 2.56 -1.91
N PRO A 27 -6.74 3.80 -1.52
CA PRO A 27 -6.72 4.14 -0.10
C PRO A 27 -8.13 3.97 0.48
N LEU A 28 -8.22 3.40 1.66
CA LEU A 28 -9.49 3.27 2.40
C LEU A 28 -9.95 4.63 2.90
N CYS A 29 -9.00 5.42 3.38
CA CYS A 29 -9.24 6.69 4.06
C CYS A 29 -7.95 7.51 4.10
N GLU A 30 -8.04 8.69 4.71
CA GLU A 30 -6.94 9.62 4.85
C GLU A 30 -6.74 9.98 6.32
N ALA A 31 -5.49 10.21 6.71
CA ALA A 31 -5.11 10.66 8.03
C ALA A 31 -4.10 11.80 7.92
N GLU A 32 -4.14 12.72 8.88
CA GLU A 32 -3.18 13.81 8.97
C GLU A 32 -2.09 13.42 9.97
N ALA A 33 -0.83 13.64 9.60
CA ALA A 33 0.32 13.44 10.48
C ALA A 33 1.14 14.73 10.55
N LEU A 34 1.68 15.04 11.74
CA LEU A 34 2.59 16.17 11.92
C LEU A 34 4.02 15.68 11.73
N ILE A 35 4.66 16.07 10.62
CA ILE A 35 6.00 15.63 10.25
C ILE A 35 6.85 16.85 9.95
N GLY A 36 7.96 17.01 10.69
CA GLY A 36 8.84 18.19 10.54
C GLY A 36 8.14 19.51 10.82
N GLY A 37 7.10 19.53 11.66
CA GLY A 37 6.30 20.72 11.98
C GLY A 37 5.21 21.08 10.96
N GLN A 38 5.05 20.30 9.89
CA GLN A 38 3.99 20.47 8.90
C GLN A 38 2.95 19.36 9.00
N VAL A 39 1.67 19.71 8.82
CA VAL A 39 0.58 18.73 8.74
C VAL A 39 0.54 18.19 7.32
N LEU A 40 0.76 16.89 7.17
CA LEU A 40 0.72 16.18 5.89
C LEU A 40 -0.46 15.22 5.91
N SER A 41 -1.18 15.16 4.78
CA SER A 41 -2.21 14.15 4.61
C SER A 41 -1.60 12.86 4.04
N VAL A 42 -2.01 11.74 4.64
CA VAL A 42 -1.42 10.42 4.47
C VAL A 42 -2.54 9.45 4.14
N GLN A 43 -2.38 8.78 3.01
CA GLN A 43 -3.30 7.74 2.57
C GLN A 43 -3.17 6.50 3.45
N ILE A 44 -4.30 6.00 3.95
CA ILE A 44 -4.37 4.78 4.75
C ILE A 44 -4.95 3.66 3.90
N TYR A 45 -4.25 2.54 3.82
CA TYR A 45 -4.63 1.40 2.98
C TYR A 45 -5.26 0.25 3.75
N ASP A 46 -5.05 0.19 5.07
CA ASP A 46 -5.57 -0.88 5.92
C ASP A 46 -5.59 -0.44 7.40
N VAL A 47 -6.45 -1.06 8.20
CA VAL A 47 -6.62 -0.80 9.63
C VAL A 47 -6.64 -2.12 10.38
N ARG A 48 -5.82 -2.25 11.42
CA ARG A 48 -5.81 -3.44 12.27
C ARG A 48 -5.74 -3.08 13.75
N LYS A 49 -6.08 -4.05 14.61
CA LYS A 49 -5.93 -3.92 16.06
C LYS A 49 -4.92 -4.95 16.58
N VAL A 50 -3.84 -4.47 17.20
CA VAL A 50 -2.78 -5.31 17.80
C VAL A 50 -2.61 -4.88 19.25
N ALA A 51 -2.65 -5.83 20.19
CA ALA A 51 -2.50 -5.55 21.62
C ALA A 51 -3.38 -4.37 22.12
N ASN A 52 -4.66 -4.38 21.75
CA ASN A 52 -5.63 -3.32 22.04
C ASN A 52 -5.35 -1.93 21.43
N GLN A 53 -4.32 -1.77 20.60
CA GLN A 53 -4.03 -0.54 19.88
C GLN A 53 -4.44 -0.65 18.40
N THR A 54 -4.97 0.44 17.83
CA THR A 54 -5.28 0.52 16.41
C THR A 54 -4.03 0.97 15.64
N GLU A 55 -3.68 0.23 14.60
CA GLU A 55 -2.59 0.56 13.67
C GLU A 55 -3.14 0.77 12.26
N TYR A 56 -2.56 1.74 11.57
CA TYR A 56 -2.88 2.08 10.19
C TYR A 56 -1.74 1.67 9.28
N ARG A 57 -2.07 1.03 8.16
CA ARG A 57 -1.12 0.77 7.09
C ARG A 57 -1.01 2.01 6.24
N ALA A 58 -0.03 2.84 6.59
CA ALA A 58 0.09 4.19 6.07
C ALA A 58 0.98 4.24 4.84
N GLY A 59 0.54 5.04 3.87
CA GLY A 59 1.26 5.36 2.66
C GLY A 59 2.48 6.25 2.89
N TYR A 60 2.78 7.13 1.94
CA TYR A 60 3.90 8.05 2.05
C TYR A 60 3.55 9.09 3.12
N PRO A 61 4.48 9.47 4.01
CA PRO A 61 5.92 9.14 4.02
C PRO A 61 6.31 7.89 4.85
N PHE A 62 5.35 7.11 5.34
CA PHE A 62 5.59 5.96 6.21
C PHE A 62 5.96 4.66 5.49
N ASN A 63 6.10 4.67 4.16
CA ASN A 63 6.58 3.53 3.37
C ASN A 63 5.80 2.23 3.58
N TRP A 64 4.45 2.31 3.64
CA TRP A 64 3.53 1.17 3.64
C TRP A 64 3.64 0.32 4.91
N ARG A 65 4.20 0.92 5.97
CA ARG A 65 4.37 0.33 7.30
C ARG A 65 3.09 0.46 8.12
N TRP A 66 2.97 -0.42 9.10
CA TRP A 66 1.98 -0.29 10.16
C TRP A 66 2.46 0.73 11.17
N VAL A 67 1.64 1.76 11.39
CA VAL A 67 1.93 2.87 12.29
C VAL A 67 0.77 3.03 13.25
N SER A 68 1.05 3.19 14.54
CA SER A 68 -0.02 3.41 15.54
C SER A 68 -0.85 4.63 15.18
N LYS A 69 -2.18 4.52 15.31
CA LYS A 69 -3.14 5.63 15.13
C LYS A 69 -2.73 6.90 15.88
N ASN A 70 -2.04 6.76 17.02
CA ASN A 70 -1.59 7.87 17.85
C ASN A 70 -0.53 8.76 17.19
N ASN A 71 0.09 8.34 16.08
CA ASN A 71 1.03 9.16 15.31
C ASN A 71 0.31 10.11 14.33
N PHE A 72 -1.01 10.02 14.23
CA PHE A 72 -1.84 10.86 13.38
C PHE A 72 -2.63 11.84 14.24
N THR A 73 -2.70 13.08 13.81
CA THR A 73 -3.43 14.16 14.49
C THR A 73 -4.93 14.07 14.22
N ARG A 74 -5.31 13.69 12.99
CA ARG A 74 -6.70 13.50 12.55
C ARG A 74 -6.79 12.31 11.61
N SER A 75 -7.97 11.73 11.48
CA SER A 75 -8.23 10.64 10.54
C SER A 75 -9.69 10.59 10.15
N THR A 76 -9.96 10.32 8.86
CA THR A 76 -11.29 10.05 8.32
C THR A 76 -11.63 8.55 8.33
N CYS A 77 -10.74 7.72 8.86
CA CYS A 77 -10.92 6.27 8.92
C CYS A 77 -11.99 5.91 9.96
N SER A 78 -13.03 5.20 9.52
CA SER A 78 -13.95 4.50 10.41
C SER A 78 -13.21 3.31 11.02
N LYS A 79 -13.27 3.17 12.34
CA LYS A 79 -12.47 2.26 13.18
C LYS A 79 -12.37 0.83 12.67
#